data_AF-A0A7S0ML99-F1
#
_entry.id   AF-A0A7S0ML99-F1
#
_cell.length_a   1.000
_cell.length_b   1.000
_cell.length_c   1.000
_cell.angle_alpha   90.00
_cell.angle_beta   90.00
_cell.angle_gamma   90.00
#
_symmetry.space_group_name_H-M   'P 1'
#
loop_
_entity.id
_entity.type
_entity.pdbx_description
1 polymer ?
#
loop_
_entity_poly.entity_id
_entity_poly.type
_entity_poly.pdbx_seq_one_letter_code
_entity_poly.pdbx_strand_id
1 'polypeptide(L)'
;TVTTHNRTVDLVARSPSVCAVWVRVLELLSARAAQAPAGSIFPSYVEEQWCRADVDRKGSVDLSKALKLVRKLNAERSAPDVAAKFQRADAGEEDELDRGGFRRFVEELFDERDEIKDLIQKIRIEVMGRYKVRSKLLSVEEFQAFHNQVRENGRCRGQVRENE
;
A
#
# COMPACT_ATOMS: atom_id res chain seq x y z
N THR A 1 1.14 -4.45 28.38
CA THR A 1 2.32 -3.59 28.13
C THR A 1 2.78 -3.79 26.70
N VAL A 2 2.70 -2.74 25.88
CA VAL A 2 3.08 -2.80 24.45
C VAL A 2 4.57 -2.50 24.36
N THR A 3 5.39 -3.52 24.08
CA THR A 3 6.82 -3.35 23.81
C THR A 3 7.00 -3.05 22.32
N THR A 4 6.93 -1.78 21.94
CA THR A 4 7.39 -1.31 20.62
C THR A 4 8.90 -1.52 20.54
N HIS A 5 9.35 -2.47 19.71
CA HIS A 5 10.78 -2.65 19.47
C HIS A 5 11.23 -1.54 18.51
N ASN A 6 11.76 -0.44 19.05
CA ASN A 6 12.44 0.58 18.26
C ASN A 6 13.68 -0.06 17.62
N ARG A 7 13.58 -0.46 16.36
CA ARG A 7 14.72 -0.90 15.56
C ARG A 7 15.53 0.34 15.19
N THR A 8 16.71 0.48 15.78
CA THR A 8 17.69 1.51 15.39
C THR A 8 18.54 1.01 14.22
N VAL A 9 19.00 1.93 13.37
CA VAL A 9 19.96 1.64 12.29
C VAL A 9 21.13 2.58 12.48
N ASP A 10 22.29 2.02 12.83
CA ASP A 10 23.52 2.77 13.03
C ASP A 10 24.33 2.81 11.73
N LEU A 11 24.66 4.01 11.25
CA LEU A 11 25.39 4.24 10.00
C LEU A 11 26.66 5.05 10.29
N VAL A 12 27.76 4.70 9.62
CA VAL A 12 29.03 5.42 9.72
C VAL A 12 29.29 6.18 8.42
N ALA A 13 29.41 7.50 8.52
CA ALA A 13 29.71 8.37 7.38
C ALA A 13 31.23 8.50 7.16
N ARG A 14 31.65 8.74 5.91
CA ARG A 14 33.07 8.92 5.54
C ARG A 14 33.67 10.24 6.06
N SER A 15 32.82 11.22 6.38
CA SER A 15 33.24 12.50 6.95
C SER A 15 32.13 13.09 7.84
N PRO A 16 32.49 13.98 8.77
CA PRO A 16 31.50 14.71 9.59
C PRO A 16 30.51 15.53 8.75
N SER A 17 30.99 16.12 7.65
CA SER A 17 30.14 16.91 6.74
C SER A 17 29.08 16.06 6.04
N VAL A 18 29.42 14.84 5.62
CA VAL A 18 28.45 13.90 5.03
C VAL A 18 27.42 13.49 6.08
N CYS A 19 27.85 13.19 7.31
CA CYS A 19 26.94 12.89 8.42
C CYS A 19 25.91 14.00 8.64
N ALA A 20 26.36 15.26 8.71
CA ALA A 20 25.48 16.41 8.93
C ALA A 20 24.43 16.59 7.82
N VAL A 21 24.80 16.34 6.56
CA VAL A 21 23.86 16.39 5.44
C VAL A 21 22.81 15.29 5.55
N TRP A 22 23.22 14.06 5.89
CA TRP A 22 22.29 12.94 6.08
C TRP A 22 21.30 13.19 7.21
N VAL A 23 21.78 13.66 8.37
CA VAL A 23 20.91 14.01 9.52
C VAL A 23 19.87 15.04 9.09
N ARG A 24 20.30 16.15 8.47
CA ARG A 24 19.40 17.21 8.03
C ARG A 24 18.35 16.72 7.02
N VAL A 25 18.74 15.87 6.07
CA VAL A 25 17.82 15.31 5.08
C VAL A 25 16.81 14.38 5.74
N LEU A 26 17.25 13.52 6.65
CA LEU A 26 16.37 12.59 7.37
C LEU A 26 15.37 13.33 8.27
N GLU A 27 15.79 14.41 8.94
CA GLU A 27 14.92 15.30 9.71
C GLU A 27 13.87 15.99 8.83
N LEU A 28 14.26 16.45 7.64
CA LEU A 28 13.33 17.07 6.69
C LEU A 28 12.31 16.05 6.16
N LEU A 29 12.75 14.83 5.86
CA LEU A 29 11.87 13.76 5.38
C LEU A 29 10.91 13.28 6.47
N SER A 30 11.36 13.19 7.72
CA SER A 30 10.51 12.80 8.85
C SER A 30 9.45 13.87 9.15
N ALA A 31 9.84 15.15 9.15
CA ALA A 31 8.91 16.27 9.31
C ALA A 31 7.85 16.30 8.20
N ARG A 32 8.25 16.02 6.95
CA ARG A 32 7.33 15.93 5.82
C ARG A 32 6.39 14.72 5.92
N ALA A 33 6.89 13.57 6.37
CA ALA A 33 6.07 12.39 6.60
C ALA A 33 5.00 12.62 7.68
N ALA A 34 5.33 13.39 8.73
CA ALA A 34 4.39 13.77 9.78
C ALA A 34 3.30 14.77 9.31
N GLN A 35 3.55 15.52 8.24
CA GLN A 35 2.63 16.51 7.68
C GLN A 35 1.77 15.99 6.52
N ALA A 36 1.92 14.72 6.12
CA ALA A 36 1.12 14.16 5.04
C ALA A 36 -0.37 14.15 5.44
N PRO A 37 -1.25 14.89 4.74
CA PRO A 37 -2.66 14.92 5.08
C PRO A 37 -3.28 13.53 4.89
N ALA A 38 -4.19 13.13 5.79
CA ALA A 38 -4.84 11.82 5.81
C ALA A 38 -5.57 11.46 4.49
N GLY A 39 -5.80 12.43 3.59
CA GLY A 39 -6.38 12.22 2.25
C GLY A 39 -5.39 11.98 1.10
N SER A 40 -4.06 12.09 1.30
CA SER A 40 -3.06 11.96 0.22
C SER A 40 -2.34 10.60 0.18
N ILE A 41 -2.71 9.67 1.05
CA ILE A 41 -1.98 8.40 1.23
C ILE A 41 -2.07 7.55 -0.04
N PHE A 42 -3.25 7.46 -0.67
CA PHE A 42 -3.41 6.64 -1.87
C PHE A 42 -2.66 7.21 -3.08
N PRO A 43 -2.78 8.51 -3.43
CA PRO A 43 -1.93 9.11 -4.47
C PRO A 43 -0.44 8.93 -4.19
N SER A 44 0.01 9.17 -2.97
CA SER A 44 1.42 9.03 -2.60
C SER A 44 1.89 7.57 -2.68
N TYR A 45 1.02 6.64 -2.32
CA TYR A 45 1.27 5.20 -2.43
C TYR A 45 1.38 4.74 -3.89
N VAL A 46 0.50 5.22 -4.77
CA VAL A 46 0.58 4.94 -6.21
C VAL A 46 1.90 5.49 -6.77
N GLU A 47 2.32 6.68 -6.35
CA GLU A 47 3.62 7.24 -6.74
C GLU A 47 4.82 6.45 -6.22
N GLU A 48 4.72 5.89 -5.02
CA GLU A 48 5.73 4.96 -4.52
C GLU A 48 5.78 3.68 -5.38
N GLN A 49 4.62 3.15 -5.78
CA GLN A 49 4.58 1.97 -6.65
C GLN A 49 5.12 2.26 -8.05
N TRP A 50 4.90 3.48 -8.57
CA TRP A 50 5.51 3.94 -9.81
C TRP A 50 7.04 3.89 -9.72
N CYS A 51 7.62 4.50 -8.68
CA CYS A 51 9.07 4.49 -8.47
C CYS A 51 9.64 3.06 -8.34
N ARG A 52 8.85 2.12 -7.83
CA ARG A 52 9.24 0.70 -7.72
C ARG A 52 9.09 -0.09 -9.02
N ALA A 53 8.24 0.37 -9.94
CA ALA A 53 8.02 -0.25 -11.24
C ALA A 53 9.01 0.29 -12.28
N ASP A 54 9.21 1.60 -12.33
CA ASP A 54 10.15 2.30 -13.22
C ASP A 54 11.59 2.34 -12.62
N VAL A 55 12.14 1.15 -12.34
CA VAL A 55 13.46 1.01 -11.70
C VAL A 55 14.59 1.57 -12.56
N ASP A 56 14.44 1.47 -13.88
CA ASP A 56 15.36 1.98 -14.91
C ASP A 56 15.16 3.47 -15.21
N ARG A 57 14.17 4.13 -14.59
CA ARG A 57 13.86 5.57 -14.75
C ARG A 57 13.67 5.98 -16.21
N LYS A 58 13.08 5.09 -17.01
CA LYS A 58 12.75 5.39 -18.41
C LYS A 58 11.50 6.26 -18.52
N GLY A 59 10.74 6.39 -17.43
CA GLY A 59 9.47 7.09 -17.43
C GLY A 59 8.31 6.26 -17.97
N SER A 60 8.52 4.95 -18.16
CA SER A 60 7.53 4.03 -18.69
C SER A 60 7.60 2.64 -18.04
N VAL A 61 6.45 1.96 -17.98
CA VAL A 61 6.28 0.64 -17.37
C VAL A 61 5.69 -0.33 -18.39
N ASP A 62 6.48 -1.30 -18.83
CA ASP A 62 6.03 -2.39 -19.69
C ASP A 62 5.18 -3.44 -18.92
N LEU A 63 4.52 -4.34 -19.66
CA LEU A 63 3.68 -5.39 -19.09
C LEU A 63 4.43 -6.34 -18.15
N SER A 64 5.71 -6.61 -18.39
CA SER A 64 6.53 -7.48 -17.53
C SER A 64 6.79 -6.84 -16.16
N LYS A 65 7.10 -5.55 -16.14
CA LYS A 65 7.22 -4.74 -14.92
C LYS A 65 5.88 -4.66 -14.18
N ALA A 66 4.78 -4.46 -14.89
CA ALA A 66 3.44 -4.45 -14.30
C ALA A 66 3.07 -5.79 -13.65
N LEU A 67 3.30 -6.93 -14.33
CA LEU A 67 3.07 -8.27 -13.77
C LEU A 67 3.89 -8.53 -12.49
N LYS A 68 5.16 -8.10 -12.47
CA LYS A 68 6.01 -8.21 -11.27
C LYS A 68 5.49 -7.37 -10.12
N LEU A 69 5.00 -6.16 -10.42
CA LEU A 69 4.41 -5.28 -9.41
C LEU A 69 3.14 -5.91 -8.82
N VAL A 70 2.23 -6.39 -9.64
CA VAL A 70 0.96 -7.00 -9.21
C VAL A 70 1.18 -8.13 -8.19
N ARG A 71 2.18 -8.99 -8.42
CA ARG A 71 2.59 -10.03 -7.46
C ARG A 71 3.08 -9.44 -6.14
N LYS A 72 3.87 -8.36 -6.17
CA LYS A 72 4.35 -7.67 -4.95
C LYS A 72 3.23 -6.97 -4.17
N LEU A 73 2.15 -6.58 -4.83
CA LEU A 73 1.00 -5.92 -4.21
C LEU A 73 0.00 -6.90 -3.57
N ASN A 74 0.32 -8.20 -3.55
CA ASN A 74 -0.60 -9.27 -3.16
C ASN A 74 -1.96 -9.15 -3.87
N ALA A 75 -1.95 -8.63 -5.10
CA ALA A 75 -3.10 -8.58 -5.98
C ALA A 75 -2.96 -9.72 -7.00
N GLU A 76 -2.66 -10.93 -6.55
CA GLU A 76 -2.40 -12.03 -7.47
C GLU A 76 -3.62 -12.29 -8.36
N ARG A 77 -3.39 -12.13 -9.66
CA ARG A 77 -4.38 -12.32 -10.72
C ARG A 77 -3.76 -13.13 -11.83
N SER A 78 -4.63 -13.70 -12.66
CA SER A 78 -4.19 -14.38 -13.87
C SER A 78 -3.43 -13.39 -14.77
N ALA A 79 -2.34 -13.83 -15.39
CA ALA A 79 -1.59 -12.99 -16.33
C ALA A 79 -2.45 -12.43 -17.47
N PRO A 80 -3.44 -13.17 -18.03
CA PRO A 80 -4.38 -12.62 -19.01
C PRO A 80 -5.21 -11.45 -18.49
N ASP A 81 -5.69 -11.50 -17.24
CA ASP A 81 -6.46 -10.40 -16.65
C ASP A 81 -5.59 -9.15 -16.49
N VAL A 82 -4.36 -9.31 -16.00
CA VAL A 82 -3.41 -8.20 -15.86
C VAL A 82 -3.07 -7.59 -17.22
N ALA A 83 -2.88 -8.41 -18.26
CA ALA A 83 -2.62 -7.94 -19.61
C ALA A 83 -3.80 -7.16 -20.20
N ALA A 84 -5.03 -7.63 -20.00
CA ALA A 84 -6.23 -6.90 -20.44
C ALA A 84 -6.36 -5.53 -19.75
N LYS A 85 -6.08 -5.46 -18.45
CA LYS A 85 -6.07 -4.20 -17.68
C LYS A 85 -4.97 -3.26 -18.12
N PHE A 86 -3.78 -3.81 -18.39
CA PHE A 86 -2.66 -3.06 -18.92
C PHE A 86 -3.02 -2.40 -20.25
N GLN A 87 -3.58 -3.15 -21.20
CA GLN A 87 -4.02 -2.64 -22.49
C GLN A 87 -5.10 -1.55 -22.37
N ARG A 88 -6.05 -1.69 -21.43
CA ARG A 88 -7.05 -0.62 -21.18
C ARG A 88 -6.43 0.66 -20.62
N ALA A 89 -5.37 0.53 -19.85
CA ALA A 89 -4.68 1.66 -19.23
C ALA A 89 -3.67 2.34 -20.16
N ASP A 90 -3.15 1.59 -21.13
CA ASP A 90 -2.29 2.06 -22.21
C ASP A 90 -3.10 2.83 -23.25
N ALA A 91 -3.17 4.15 -23.05
CA ALA A 91 -3.84 5.03 -24.00
C ALA A 91 -2.98 5.35 -25.23
N GLY A 92 -1.69 5.01 -25.21
CA GLY A 92 -0.76 5.25 -26.32
C GLY A 92 -0.71 4.11 -27.31
N GLU A 93 -1.17 2.91 -26.93
CA GLU A 93 -1.02 1.66 -27.68
C GLU A 93 0.46 1.35 -27.99
N GLU A 94 1.37 1.75 -27.10
CA GLU A 94 2.82 1.59 -27.25
C GLU A 94 3.37 0.37 -26.48
N ASP A 95 2.48 -0.46 -25.90
CA ASP A 95 2.82 -1.56 -25.00
C ASP A 95 3.59 -1.10 -23.73
N GLU A 96 3.48 0.19 -23.41
CA GLU A 96 4.14 0.85 -22.30
C GLU A 96 3.18 1.81 -21.58
N LEU A 97 3.11 1.72 -20.25
CA LEU A 97 2.35 2.66 -19.45
C LEU A 97 3.21 3.86 -19.07
N ASP A 98 2.76 5.04 -19.49
CA ASP A 98 3.21 6.28 -18.90
C ASP A 98 2.69 6.42 -17.45
N ARG A 99 3.11 7.49 -16.77
CA ARG A 99 2.73 7.71 -15.36
C ARG A 99 1.21 7.80 -15.15
N GLY A 100 0.49 8.36 -16.12
CA GLY A 100 -0.97 8.49 -16.08
C GLY A 100 -1.69 7.16 -16.28
N GLY A 101 -1.26 6.39 -17.29
CA GLY A 101 -1.71 5.03 -17.56
C GLY A 101 -1.45 4.11 -16.39
N PHE A 102 -0.26 4.17 -15.79
CA PHE A 102 0.06 3.38 -14.60
C PHE A 102 -0.86 3.69 -13.41
N ARG A 103 -1.17 4.96 -13.17
CA ARG A 103 -2.12 5.33 -12.12
C ARG A 103 -3.49 4.69 -12.35
N ARG A 104 -4.01 4.76 -13.58
CA ARG A 104 -5.30 4.13 -13.95
C ARG A 104 -5.25 2.62 -13.76
N PHE A 105 -4.17 1.98 -14.21
CA PHE A 105 -3.94 0.55 -14.04
C PHE A 105 -3.98 0.14 -12.56
N VAL A 106 -3.29 0.87 -11.69
CA VAL A 106 -3.26 0.58 -10.25
C VAL A 106 -4.61 0.85 -9.60
N GLU A 107 -5.28 1.96 -9.94
CA GLU A 107 -6.63 2.26 -9.45
C GLU A 107 -7.62 1.15 -9.81
N GLU A 108 -7.60 0.67 -11.05
CA GLU A 108 -8.48 -0.39 -11.53
C GLU A 108 -8.20 -1.75 -10.85
N LEU A 109 -6.93 -2.06 -10.56
CA LEU A 109 -6.56 -3.25 -9.79
C LEU A 109 -7.15 -3.23 -8.38
N PHE A 110 -7.14 -2.07 -7.72
CA PHE A 110 -7.66 -1.93 -6.36
C PHE A 110 -9.18 -1.84 -6.31
N ASP A 111 -9.82 -1.19 -7.30
CA ASP A 111 -11.28 -1.07 -7.35
C ASP A 111 -11.98 -2.42 -7.56
N GLU A 112 -11.30 -3.48 -8.01
CA GLU A 112 -11.87 -4.83 -8.18
C GLU A 112 -11.50 -5.81 -7.05
N ARG A 113 -11.01 -5.33 -5.91
CA ARG A 113 -10.75 -6.20 -4.74
C ARG A 113 -11.99 -6.32 -3.87
N ASP A 114 -12.95 -7.12 -4.34
CA ASP A 114 -14.24 -7.32 -3.69
C ASP A 114 -14.09 -7.90 -2.28
N GLU A 115 -13.07 -8.73 -2.04
CA GLU A 115 -12.74 -9.25 -0.72
C GLU A 115 -12.39 -8.14 0.29
N ILE A 116 -11.79 -7.05 -0.17
CA ILE A 116 -11.49 -5.87 0.65
C ILE A 116 -12.75 -5.04 0.85
N LYS A 117 -13.59 -4.89 -0.18
CA LYS A 117 -14.88 -4.20 -0.05
C LYS A 117 -15.78 -4.92 0.96
N ASP A 118 -15.84 -6.23 0.89
CA ASP A 118 -16.59 -7.09 1.80
C ASP A 118 -16.07 -6.97 3.23
N LEU A 119 -14.74 -6.96 3.41
CA LEU A 119 -14.12 -6.75 4.72
C LEU A 119 -14.49 -5.38 5.30
N ILE A 120 -14.37 -4.32 4.51
CA ILE A 120 -14.75 -2.95 4.91
C ILE A 120 -16.24 -2.90 5.27
N GLN A 121 -17.10 -3.55 4.49
CA GLN A 121 -18.53 -3.60 4.76
C GLN A 121 -18.85 -4.36 6.07
N LYS A 122 -18.16 -5.48 6.33
CA LYS A 122 -18.32 -6.23 7.59
C LYS A 122 -17.95 -5.37 8.80
N ILE A 123 -16.79 -4.71 8.76
CA ILE A 123 -16.34 -3.80 9.84
C ILE A 123 -17.40 -2.72 10.11
N ARG A 124 -17.97 -2.14 9.05
CA ARG A 124 -19.00 -1.11 9.19
C ARG A 124 -20.26 -1.61 9.87
N ILE A 125 -20.72 -2.80 9.49
CA ILE A 125 -21.89 -3.44 10.10
C ILE A 125 -21.64 -3.70 11.59
N GLU A 126 -20.44 -4.16 11.94
CA GLU A 126 -20.05 -4.47 13.32
C GLU A 126 -19.93 -3.21 14.21
N VAL A 127 -19.42 -2.09 13.67
CA VAL A 127 -19.16 -0.87 14.44
C VAL A 127 -20.38 0.05 14.51
N MET A 128 -21.14 0.21 13.42
CA MET A 128 -22.17 1.25 13.28
C MET A 128 -23.60 0.69 13.10
N GLY A 129 -23.79 -0.63 13.10
CA GLY A 129 -25.07 -1.24 12.75
C GLY A 129 -25.42 -1.12 11.27
N ARG A 130 -26.66 -1.44 10.87
CA ARG A 130 -27.11 -1.56 9.46
C ARG A 130 -27.23 -0.23 8.69
N TYR A 131 -26.34 0.75 8.90
CA TYR A 131 -26.35 1.99 8.14
C TYR A 131 -25.42 1.93 6.93
N LYS A 132 -25.96 2.29 5.75
CA LYS A 132 -25.17 2.47 4.52
C LYS A 132 -24.32 3.73 4.63
N VAL A 133 -23.04 3.57 4.96
CA VAL A 133 -22.07 4.67 4.88
C VAL A 133 -21.67 4.91 3.42
N ARG A 134 -21.70 6.18 2.98
CA ARG A 134 -21.41 6.61 1.58
C ARG A 134 -19.92 6.71 1.24
N SER A 135 -19.03 6.66 2.23
CA SER A 135 -17.58 6.83 2.02
C SER A 135 -16.92 5.56 1.49
N LYS A 136 -15.91 5.67 0.63
CA LYS A 136 -15.01 4.54 0.28
C LYS A 136 -13.97 4.25 1.38
N LEU A 137 -13.78 5.16 2.34
CA LEU A 137 -12.74 5.09 3.38
C LEU A 137 -13.33 4.72 4.74
N LEU A 138 -12.53 4.02 5.56
CA LEU A 138 -12.86 3.73 6.96
C LEU A 138 -12.68 4.99 7.82
N SER A 139 -13.57 5.20 8.77
CA SER A 139 -13.35 6.18 9.85
C SER A 139 -12.26 5.69 10.81
N VAL A 140 -11.75 6.59 11.66
CA VAL A 140 -10.76 6.24 12.70
C VAL A 140 -11.32 5.17 13.65
N GLU A 141 -12.58 5.31 14.03
CA GLU A 141 -13.29 4.36 14.91
C GLU A 141 -13.45 3.00 14.24
N GLU A 142 -13.84 2.97 12.97
CA GLU A 142 -13.97 1.74 12.18
C GLU A 142 -12.62 1.02 12.04
N PHE A 143 -11.54 1.76 11.81
CA PHE A 143 -10.20 1.19 11.72
C PHE A 143 -9.69 0.65 13.07
N GLN A 144 -9.96 1.36 14.17
CA GLN A 144 -9.58 0.90 15.51
C GLN A 144 -10.29 -0.39 15.90
N ALA A 145 -11.59 -0.50 15.60
CA ALA A 145 -12.36 -1.72 15.83
C ALA A 145 -11.79 -2.91 15.05
N PHE A 146 -11.52 -2.72 13.74
CA PHE A 146 -10.86 -3.73 12.92
C PHE A 146 -9.51 -4.16 13.50
N HIS A 147 -8.66 -3.20 13.89
CA HIS A 147 -7.35 -3.49 14.45
C HIS A 147 -7.44 -4.29 15.75
N ASN A 148 -8.41 -3.99 16.62
CA ASN A 148 -8.63 -4.76 17.85
C ASN A 148 -9.11 -6.18 17.56
N GLN A 149 -10.08 -6.34 16.66
CA GLN A 149 -10.60 -7.64 16.23
C GLN A 149 -9.50 -8.54 15.63
N VAL A 150 -8.63 -7.98 14.77
CA VAL A 150 -7.50 -8.73 14.18
C VAL A 150 -6.51 -9.18 15.27
N ARG A 151 -6.24 -8.34 16.27
CA ARG A 151 -5.36 -8.69 17.40
C ARG A 151 -5.94 -9.78 18.29
N GLU A 152 -7.25 -9.77 18.52
CA GLU A 152 -7.95 -10.79 19.30
C GLU A 152 -8.03 -12.11 18.54
N ASN A 153 -8.41 -12.09 17.26
CA ASN A 153 -8.46 -13.28 16.41
C ASN A 153 -7.07 -13.90 16.16
N GLY A 154 -6.02 -13.06 16.09
CA GLY A 154 -4.64 -13.51 15.98
C GLY A 154 -4.11 -14.21 17.24
N ARG A 155 -4.62 -13.83 18.42
CA ARG A 155 -4.29 -14.51 19.71
C ARG A 155 -4.89 -15.90 19.80
N CYS A 156 -6.10 -16.10 19.29
CA CYS A 156 -6.80 -17.40 19.37
C CYS A 156 -6.24 -18.47 18.43
N ARG A 157 -5.45 -18.11 17.40
CA ARG A 157 -4.81 -19.08 16.49
C ARG A 157 -3.46 -19.63 17.00
N GLY A 158 -2.90 -19.06 18.06
CA GLY A 158 -1.61 -19.47 18.63
C GLY A 158 -1.66 -20.55 19.71
N GLN A 159 -2.85 -21.06 20.08
CA GLN A 159 -3.03 -21.97 21.22
C GLN A 159 -3.52 -23.38 20.88
N VAL A 160 -3.58 -23.78 19.61
CA VAL A 160 -4.01 -25.13 19.22
C VAL A 160 -2.97 -25.80 18.34
N ARG A 161 -1.80 -26.16 18.91
CA ARG A 161 -0.90 -27.25 18.43
C ARG A 161 0.09 -27.65 19.53
N GLU A 162 -0.40 -28.16 20.65
CA GLU A 162 0.34 -29.13 21.45
C GLU A 162 -0.68 -30.15 21.96
N ASN A 163 -0.33 -31.43 21.85
CA ASN A 163 -1.13 -32.65 22.08
C ASN A 163 -1.90 -33.17 20.85
N GLU A 164 -1.16 -33.85 19.97
CA GLU A 164 -1.39 -35.28 19.67
C GLU A 164 -0.09 -35.91 19.14
#